data_AF-A0A193LHS7-F1
#
_entry.id   AF-A0A193LHS7-F1
#
_cell.length_a   1.000
_cell.length_b   1.000
_cell.length_c   1.000
_cell.angle_alpha   90.00
_cell.angle_beta   90.00
_cell.angle_gamma   90.00
#
_symmetry.space_group_name_H-M   'P 1'
#
loop_
_entity.id
_entity.type
_entity.pdbx_description
1 polymer ?
#
loop_
_entity_poly.entity_id
_entity_poly.type
_entity_poly.pdbx_seq_one_letter_code
_entity_poly.pdbx_strand_id
1 'polypeptide(L)'
;MNGMAKVVLLAVPIGLFLWLFDVSLNPEFALPADVKVADPMQEQLYERCFAAEDAVIHEQAFGTIDNPDVQREFISMHREDAHASCRQRYPERLVDEHRGLQFNLIDLRYRFAD
;
A
#
# COMPACT_ATOMS: atom_id res chain seq x y z
N MET A 1 -24.85 16.88 -39.28
CA MET A 1 -23.89 15.79 -39.01
C MET A 1 -24.60 14.45 -39.15
N ASN A 2 -24.25 13.70 -40.19
CA ASN A 2 -24.92 12.44 -40.58
C ASN A 2 -24.73 11.37 -39.50
N GLY A 3 -25.78 10.60 -39.20
CA GLY A 3 -25.81 9.60 -38.13
C GLY A 3 -24.65 8.59 -38.18
N MET A 4 -24.16 8.26 -39.37
CA MET A 4 -23.01 7.36 -39.58
C MET A 4 -21.71 7.91 -38.97
N ALA A 5 -21.46 9.21 -39.08
CA ALA A 5 -20.27 9.83 -38.51
C ALA A 5 -20.29 9.80 -36.98
N LYS A 6 -21.48 9.88 -36.35
CA LYS A 6 -21.63 9.79 -34.88
C LYS A 6 -21.38 8.38 -34.35
N VAL A 7 -21.81 7.35 -35.08
CA VAL A 7 -21.59 5.94 -34.70
C VAL A 7 -20.11 5.60 -34.74
N VAL A 8 -19.41 5.99 -35.80
CA VAL A 8 -17.96 5.76 -35.92
C VAL A 8 -17.19 6.54 -34.85
N LEU A 9 -17.59 7.79 -34.56
CA LEU A 9 -16.93 8.61 -33.54
C LEU A 9 -17.06 8.03 -32.12
N LEU A 10 -18.11 7.27 -31.83
CA LEU A 10 -18.32 6.60 -30.54
C LEU A 10 -17.70 5.20 -30.50
N ALA A 11 -17.71 4.46 -31.62
CA ALA A 11 -17.22 3.09 -31.66
C ALA A 11 -15.70 2.99 -31.49
N VAL A 12 -14.94 3.90 -32.10
CA VAL A 12 -13.47 3.92 -32.00
C VAL A 12 -12.96 4.09 -30.57
N PRO A 13 -13.39 5.11 -29.78
CA PRO A 13 -12.92 5.27 -28.41
C PRO A 13 -13.38 4.13 -27.49
N ILE A 14 -14.58 3.57 -27.68
CA ILE A 14 -15.06 2.42 -26.91
C ILE A 14 -14.20 1.18 -27.19
N GLY A 15 -13.90 0.91 -28.46
CA GLY A 15 -13.04 -0.20 -28.86
C GLY A 15 -11.61 -0.06 -28.31
N LEU A 16 -11.06 1.16 -28.36
CA LEU A 16 -9.75 1.44 -27.78
C LEU A 16 -9.74 1.26 -26.26
N PHE A 17 -10.78 1.72 -25.58
CA PHE A 17 -10.92 1.57 -24.13
C PHE A 17 -10.96 0.09 -23.70
N LEU A 18 -11.77 -0.74 -24.37
CA LEU A 18 -11.84 -2.18 -24.09
C LEU A 18 -10.57 -2.94 -24.48
N TRP A 19 -9.75 -2.39 -25.39
CA TRP A 19 -8.45 -2.97 -25.72
C TRP A 19 -7.40 -2.66 -24.64
N LEU A 20 -7.43 -1.45 -24.06
CA LEU A 20 -6.48 -0.97 -23.06
C LEU A 20 -6.77 -1.47 -21.63
N PHE A 21 -8.04 -1.70 -21.30
CA PHE A 21 -8.46 -2.05 -19.94
C PHE A 21 -9.15 -3.40 -19.88
N ASP A 22 -8.75 -4.22 -18.92
CA ASP A 22 -9.52 -5.37 -18.46
C ASP A 22 -10.55 -4.89 -17.45
N VAL A 23 -11.83 -5.04 -17.82
CA VAL A 23 -12.97 -4.69 -16.98
C VAL A 23 -13.38 -5.92 -16.19
N SER A 24 -13.12 -5.91 -14.88
CA SER A 24 -13.55 -6.98 -13.98
C SER A 24 -14.74 -6.51 -13.16
N LEU A 25 -15.77 -7.36 -13.04
CA LEU A 25 -16.82 -7.15 -12.05
C LEU A 25 -16.30 -7.67 -10.71
N ASN A 26 -15.91 -6.76 -9.83
CA ASN A 26 -15.56 -7.10 -8.46
C ASN A 26 -16.62 -6.49 -7.54
N PRO A 27 -17.74 -7.19 -7.27
CA PRO A 27 -18.80 -6.71 -6.41
C PRO A 27 -18.34 -6.76 -4.95
N GLU A 28 -17.58 -5.76 -4.54
CA GLU A 28 -17.23 -5.56 -3.14
C GLU A 28 -18.30 -4.68 -2.49
N PHE A 29 -19.04 -5.30 -1.59
CA PHE A 29 -20.07 -4.67 -0.79
C PHE A 29 -19.69 -4.74 0.69
N ALA A 30 -19.46 -3.57 1.30
CA ALA A 30 -19.23 -3.47 2.73
C ALA A 30 -20.34 -2.63 3.37
N LEU A 31 -21.04 -3.23 4.34
CA LEU A 31 -22.04 -2.52 5.15
C LEU A 31 -21.36 -1.47 6.03
N PRO A 32 -22.04 -0.35 6.34
CA PRO A 32 -21.52 0.62 7.29
C PRO A 32 -21.31 -0.06 8.63
N ALA A 33 -20.10 0.04 9.16
CA ALA A 33 -19.73 -0.57 10.41
C ALA A 33 -18.61 0.24 11.07
N ASP A 34 -18.62 0.22 12.41
CA ASP A 34 -17.48 0.67 13.18
C ASP A 34 -16.46 -0.45 13.20
N VAL A 35 -15.30 -0.19 12.61
CA VAL A 35 -14.20 -1.15 12.57
C VAL A 35 -13.08 -0.64 13.46
N LYS A 36 -12.42 -1.57 14.13
CA LYS A 36 -11.21 -1.27 14.88
C LYS A 36 -10.04 -1.18 13.90
N VAL A 37 -9.47 0.01 13.78
CA VAL A 37 -8.30 0.27 12.93
C VAL A 37 -7.17 0.75 13.82
N ALA A 38 -5.93 0.44 13.44
CA ALA A 38 -4.77 1.01 14.11
C ALA A 38 -4.81 2.54 13.99
N ASP A 39 -4.55 3.22 15.11
CA ASP A 39 -4.50 4.69 15.18
C ASP A 39 -3.40 5.18 14.23
N PRO A 40 -3.75 5.94 13.18
CA PRO A 40 -2.78 6.36 12.17
C PRO A 40 -1.68 7.26 12.76
N MET A 41 -1.99 8.03 13.81
CA MET A 41 -0.98 8.86 14.47
C MET A 41 0.01 7.99 15.24
N GLN A 42 -0.48 6.96 15.94
CA GLN A 42 0.35 6.04 16.69
C GLN A 42 1.24 5.22 15.74
N GLU A 43 0.71 4.75 14.62
CA GLU A 43 1.49 3.99 13.63
C GLU A 43 2.53 4.89 12.95
N GLN A 44 2.22 6.16 12.68
CA GLN A 44 3.20 7.11 12.15
C GLN A 44 4.37 7.35 13.12
N LEU A 45 4.11 7.42 14.43
CA LEU A 45 5.18 7.54 15.44
C LEU A 45 6.06 6.29 15.48
N TYR A 46 5.45 5.10 15.38
CA TYR A 46 6.15 3.83 15.26
C TYR A 46 7.05 3.80 14.02
N GLU A 47 6.53 4.13 12.84
CA GLU A 47 7.29 4.14 11.58
C GLU A 47 8.48 5.10 11.64
N ARG A 48 8.31 6.30 12.21
CA ARG A 48 9.40 7.26 12.38
C ARG A 48 10.48 6.76 13.33
N CYS A 49 10.08 6.11 14.43
CA CYS A 49 11.02 5.47 15.34
C CYS A 49 11.84 4.40 14.62
N PHE A 50 11.15 3.50 13.92
CA PHE A 50 11.79 2.41 13.22
C PHE A 50 12.73 2.91 12.12
N ALA A 51 12.31 3.88 11.31
CA ALA A 51 13.14 4.46 10.26
C ALA A 51 14.43 5.12 10.80
N ALA A 52 14.35 5.76 11.97
CA ALA A 52 15.52 6.35 12.61
C ALA A 52 16.51 5.28 13.11
N GLU A 53 16.01 4.23 13.77
CA GLU A 53 16.85 3.10 14.23
C GLU A 53 17.44 2.32 13.04
N ASP A 54 16.65 2.09 11.99
CA ASP A 54 17.08 1.39 10.77
C ASP A 54 18.22 2.16 10.06
N ALA A 55 18.16 3.49 10.01
CA ALA A 55 19.23 4.31 9.47
C ALA A 55 20.55 4.15 10.27
N VAL A 56 20.47 4.12 11.60
CA VAL A 56 21.63 3.90 12.48
C VAL A 56 22.21 2.50 12.28
N ILE A 57 21.36 1.48 12.19
CA ILE A 57 21.79 0.09 11.94
C ILE A 57 22.54 -0.02 10.60
N HIS A 58 22.01 0.59 9.54
CA HIS A 58 22.66 0.57 8.22
C HIS A 58 23.98 1.35 8.23
N GLU A 59 24.03 2.53 8.87
CA GLU A 59 25.27 3.29 9.02
C GLU A 59 26.33 2.48 9.75
N GLN A 60 25.96 1.78 10.83
CA GLN A 60 26.88 0.93 11.58
C GLN A 60 27.33 -0.28 10.76
N ALA A 61 26.41 -0.99 10.10
CA ALA A 61 26.73 -2.15 9.30
C ALA A 61 27.70 -1.81 8.16
N PHE A 62 27.42 -0.75 7.40
CA PHE A 62 28.27 -0.35 6.28
C PHE A 62 29.54 0.40 6.70
N GLY A 63 29.54 1.04 7.86
CA GLY A 63 30.70 1.77 8.38
C GLY A 63 31.72 0.89 9.12
N THR A 64 31.32 -0.29 9.60
CA THR A 64 32.16 -1.11 10.51
C THR A 64 32.35 -2.56 10.11
N ILE A 65 31.52 -3.11 9.22
CA ILE A 65 31.60 -4.52 8.82
C ILE A 65 31.97 -4.59 7.34
N ASP A 66 33.10 -5.22 7.00
CA ASP A 66 33.53 -5.33 5.60
C ASP A 66 32.97 -6.55 4.86
N ASN A 67 32.44 -7.55 5.59
CA ASN A 67 31.89 -8.76 5.01
C ASN A 67 30.37 -8.59 4.74
N PRO A 68 29.91 -8.71 3.49
CA PRO A 68 28.50 -8.50 3.13
C PRO A 68 27.55 -9.53 3.75
N ASP A 69 27.99 -10.78 3.97
CA ASP A 69 27.16 -11.80 4.60
C ASP A 69 26.93 -11.47 6.08
N VAL A 70 27.97 -10.98 6.76
CA VAL A 70 27.89 -10.55 8.16
C VAL A 70 27.10 -9.24 8.30
N GLN A 71 27.23 -8.31 7.34
CA GLN A 71 26.40 -7.10 7.29
C GLN A 71 24.91 -7.46 7.22
N ARG A 72 24.55 -8.39 6.33
CA ARG A 72 23.15 -8.81 6.17
C ARG A 72 22.59 -9.41 7.45
N GLU A 73 23.34 -10.31 8.09
CA GLU A 73 22.92 -10.94 9.34
C GLU A 73 22.78 -9.90 10.47
N PHE A 74 23.77 -9.00 10.59
CA PHE A 74 23.75 -7.89 11.55
C PHE A 74 22.51 -7.00 11.36
N ILE A 75 22.23 -6.57 10.13
CA ILE A 75 21.06 -5.73 9.81
C ILE A 75 19.77 -6.48 10.15
N SER A 76 19.65 -7.75 9.77
CA SER A 76 18.43 -8.55 10.03
C SER A 76 18.14 -8.64 11.52
N MET A 77 19.14 -9.04 12.31
CA MET A 77 19.00 -9.20 13.76
C MET A 77 18.64 -7.87 14.44
N HIS A 78 19.37 -6.79 14.12
CA HIS A 78 19.12 -5.50 14.77
C HIS A 78 17.81 -4.84 14.31
N ARG A 79 17.31 -5.13 13.10
CA ARG A 79 15.99 -4.68 12.67
C ARG A 79 14.87 -5.32 13.48
N GLU A 80 14.98 -6.61 13.80
CA GLU A 80 14.01 -7.28 14.67
C GLU A 80 13.97 -6.65 16.07
N ASP A 81 15.14 -6.36 16.65
CA ASP A 81 15.25 -5.64 17.93
C ASP A 81 14.66 -4.22 17.84
N ALA A 82 14.93 -3.50 16.75
CA ALA A 82 14.37 -2.16 16.52
C ALA A 82 12.84 -2.20 16.40
N HIS A 83 12.28 -3.21 15.69
CA HIS A 83 10.84 -3.41 15.63
C HIS A 83 10.23 -3.63 17.02
N ALA A 84 10.84 -4.51 17.83
CA ALA A 84 10.38 -4.80 19.19
C ALA A 84 10.46 -3.56 20.10
N SER A 85 11.59 -2.86 20.08
CA SER A 85 11.84 -1.64 20.88
C SER A 85 10.87 -0.51 20.49
N CYS A 86 10.72 -0.23 19.20
CA CYS A 86 9.81 0.82 18.75
C CYS A 86 8.35 0.45 19.00
N ARG A 87 7.95 -0.83 18.93
CA ARG A 87 6.59 -1.26 19.28
C ARG A 87 6.34 -1.19 20.79
N GLN A 88 7.34 -1.43 21.61
CA GLN A 88 7.24 -1.22 23.07
C GLN A 88 7.08 0.27 23.41
N ARG A 89 7.77 1.16 22.70
CA ARG A 89 7.70 2.62 22.90
C ARG A 89 6.41 3.23 22.36
N TYR A 90 5.96 2.76 21.20
CA TYR A 90 4.74 3.19 20.50
C TYR A 90 3.83 1.96 20.31
N PRO A 91 3.11 1.54 21.37
CA PRO A 91 2.27 0.34 21.30
C PRO A 91 1.13 0.54 20.31
N GLU A 92 0.70 -0.53 19.65
CA GLU A 92 -0.46 -0.47 18.77
C GLU A 92 -1.69 -0.04 19.56
N ARG A 93 -2.37 1.00 19.08
CA ARG A 93 -3.61 1.51 19.66
C ARG A 93 -4.71 1.36 18.62
N LEU A 94 -5.81 0.73 19.00
CA LEU A 94 -6.97 0.62 18.14
C LEU A 94 -7.92 1.78 18.41
N VAL A 95 -8.42 2.37 17.33
CA VAL A 95 -9.46 3.40 17.34
C VAL A 95 -10.63 2.90 16.50
N ASP A 96 -11.84 3.27 16.92
CA ASP A 96 -13.03 2.98 16.15
C ASP A 96 -13.13 3.97 14.99
N GLU A 97 -13.07 3.45 13.77
CA GLU A 97 -13.25 4.24 12.55
C GLU A 97 -14.58 3.86 11.90
N HIS A 98 -15.43 4.87 11.68
CA HIS A 98 -16.70 4.67 11.01
C HIS A 98 -16.48 4.52 9.51
N ARG A 99 -16.58 3.29 9.00
CA ARG A 99 -16.57 3.08 7.55
C ARG A 99 -17.98 3.24 7.00
N GLY A 100 -18.11 4.18 6.07
CA GLY A 100 -19.34 4.33 5.28
C GLY A 100 -19.59 3.14 4.35
N LEU A 101 -20.76 3.15 3.70
CA LEU A 101 -21.10 2.16 2.68
C LEU A 101 -20.07 2.18 1.56
N GLN A 102 -19.38 1.05 1.33
CA GLN A 102 -18.53 0.88 0.17
C GLN A 102 -19.26 0.01 -0.85
N PHE A 103 -19.40 0.54 -2.06
CA PHE A 103 -19.94 -0.15 -3.22
C PHE A 103 -18.94 0.00 -4.36
N ASN A 104 -18.17 -1.05 -4.60
CA ASN A 104 -17.36 -1.17 -5.81
C ASN A 104 -17.97 -2.25 -6.70
N LEU A 105 -18.16 -1.95 -7.99
CA LEU A 105 -18.80 -2.86 -8.95
C LEU A 105 -17.92 -3.13 -10.16
N ILE A 106 -17.05 -2.18 -10.51
CA ILE A 106 -16.25 -2.23 -11.72
C ILE A 106 -14.82 -1.90 -11.35
N ASP A 107 -13.95 -2.89 -11.48
CA ASP A 107 -12.51 -2.70 -11.41
C ASP A 107 -11.95 -2.60 -12.84
N LEU A 108 -11.12 -1.58 -13.08
CA LEU A 108 -10.51 -1.29 -14.37
C LEU A 108 -9.01 -1.49 -14.23
N ARG A 109 -8.50 -2.62 -14.72
CA ARG A 109 -7.06 -2.90 -14.69
C ARG A 109 -6.46 -2.60 -16.06
N TYR A 110 -5.42 -1.78 -16.09
CA TYR A 110 -4.71 -1.51 -17.33
C TYR A 110 -3.96 -2.77 -17.78
N ARG A 111 -4.22 -3.23 -19.00
CA ARG A 111 -3.73 -4.53 -19.48
C ARG A 111 -2.20 -4.60 -19.60
N PHE A 112 -1.52 -3.47 -19.70
CA PHE A 112 -0.07 -3.40 -19.93
C PHE A 112 0.70 -2.76 -18.77
N ALA A 113 0.10 -2.67 -17.58
CA ALA A 113 0.79 -2.25 -16.37
C ALA A 113 1.21 -3.51 -15.62
N ASP A 114 2.43 -3.95 -15.88
CA ASP A 114 3.20 -4.78 -14.95
C ASP A 114 3.73 -3.90 -13.80
#